data_AF-A0AA41K5G1-F1
#
_entry.id   AF-A0AA41K5G1-F1
#
_cell.length_a   1.000
_cell.length_b   1.000
_cell.length_c   1.000
_cell.angle_alpha   90.00
_cell.angle_beta   90.00
_cell.angle_gamma   90.00
#
_symmetry.space_group_name_H-M   'P 1'
#
loop_
_entity.id
_entity.type
_entity.pdbx_description
1 polymer ?
#
loop_
_entity_poly.entity_id
_entity_poly.type
_entity_poly.pdbx_seq_one_letter_code
_entity_poly.pdbx_strand_id
1 'polypeptide(L)'
;MQLAEFHYSILAYLEQHPYTSGAELKTIFPNERTRIERALILLFDQELIIFTVARNDDIYEEHKEEEASAAHLQSFDPVWRIFLSEAGYVSLEAHRKEMEEFNVLKQELEVAKNSSKSANKYSLIAFLISLFALLHDYFFS
;
A
#
# COMPACT_ATOMS: atom_id res chain seq x y z
N MET A 1 1.69 12.96 1.33
CA MET A 1 1.65 12.82 -0.15
C MET A 1 0.84 11.59 -0.45
N GLN A 2 -0.15 11.63 -1.34
CA GLN A 2 -1.06 10.49 -1.54
C GLN A 2 -0.74 9.78 -2.86
N LEU A 3 0.05 8.71 -2.77
CA LEU A 3 0.30 7.79 -3.87
C LEU A 3 -0.84 6.78 -3.99
N ALA A 4 -1.10 6.31 -5.22
CA ALA A 4 -1.98 5.16 -5.42
C ALA A 4 -1.24 3.84 -5.10
N GLU A 5 -1.97 2.80 -4.67
CA GLU A 5 -1.48 1.44 -4.37
C GLU A 5 -0.49 0.89 -5.40
N PHE A 6 -0.72 1.17 -6.69
CA PHE A 6 0.18 0.72 -7.75
C PHE A 6 1.59 1.31 -7.62
N HIS A 7 1.73 2.57 -7.21
CA HIS A 7 3.04 3.18 -7.00
C HIS A 7 3.75 2.52 -5.82
N TYR A 8 3.04 2.26 -4.71
CA TYR A 8 3.60 1.52 -3.57
C TYR A 8 4.00 0.09 -3.94
N SER A 9 3.26 -0.55 -4.85
CA SER A 9 3.62 -1.87 -5.40
C SER A 9 4.94 -1.83 -6.18
N ILE A 10 5.18 -0.76 -6.94
CA ILE A 10 6.48 -0.53 -7.62
C ILE A 10 7.58 -0.31 -6.58
N LEU A 11 7.36 0.57 -5.59
CA LEU A 11 8.36 0.86 -4.56
C LEU A 11 8.74 -0.41 -3.77
N ALA A 12 7.75 -1.22 -3.37
CA ALA A 12 7.97 -2.48 -2.68
C ALA A 12 8.76 -3.50 -3.53
N TYR A 13 8.55 -3.51 -4.84
CA TYR A 13 9.32 -4.36 -5.75
C TYR A 13 10.78 -3.88 -5.85
N LEU A 14 11.00 -2.58 -6.00
CA LEU A 14 12.34 -1.98 -6.11
C LEU A 14 13.17 -2.12 -4.83
N GLU A 15 12.53 -2.15 -3.66
CA GLU A 15 13.19 -2.44 -2.38
C GLU A 15 13.89 -3.81 -2.40
N GLN A 16 13.24 -4.82 -2.97
CA GLN A 16 13.76 -6.19 -3.05
C GLN A 16 14.65 -6.42 -4.26
N HIS A 17 14.48 -5.61 -5.29
CA HIS A 17 15.13 -5.73 -6.59
C HIS A 17 15.67 -4.36 -7.03
N PRO A 18 16.70 -3.84 -6.35
CA PRO A 18 17.35 -2.61 -6.76
C PRO A 18 17.97 -2.78 -8.14
N TYR A 19 18.15 -1.67 -8.85
CA TYR A 19 18.67 -1.64 -10.22
C TYR A 19 17.79 -2.42 -11.22
N THR A 20 16.47 -2.38 -11.03
CA THR A 20 15.51 -2.91 -12.00
C THR A 20 15.32 -1.92 -13.15
N SER A 21 15.12 -2.43 -14.37
CA SER A 21 14.79 -1.63 -15.55
C SER A 21 13.28 -1.43 -15.75
N GLY A 22 12.90 -0.37 -16.47
CA GLY A 22 11.50 -0.17 -16.86
C GLY A 22 10.92 -1.31 -17.70
N ALA A 23 11.74 -2.02 -18.48
CA ALA A 23 11.32 -3.18 -19.27
C ALA A 23 11.02 -4.42 -18.40
N GLU A 24 11.81 -4.64 -17.36
CA GLU A 24 11.55 -5.69 -16.36
C GLU A 24 10.25 -5.39 -15.61
N LEU A 25 10.04 -4.15 -15.16
CA LEU A 25 8.79 -3.76 -14.52
C LEU A 25 7.56 -4.02 -15.42
N LYS A 26 7.66 -3.76 -16.73
CA LYS A 26 6.60 -4.08 -17.71
C LYS A 26 6.28 -5.57 -17.82
N THR A 27 7.24 -6.42 -17.47
CA THR A 27 7.08 -7.87 -17.45
C THR A 27 6.48 -8.34 -16.12
N ILE A 28 6.87 -7.72 -15.00
CA ILE A 28 6.38 -8.01 -13.66
C ILE A 28 4.94 -7.53 -13.45
N PHE A 29 4.59 -6.37 -14.01
CA PHE A 29 3.25 -5.77 -13.90
C PHE A 29 2.56 -5.73 -15.28
N PRO A 30 2.24 -6.89 -15.89
CA PRO A 30 1.75 -6.95 -17.27
C PRO A 30 0.41 -6.22 -17.46
N ASN A 31 -0.45 -6.21 -16.44
CA ASN A 31 -1.75 -5.55 -16.47
C ASN A 31 -1.65 -4.02 -16.44
N GLU A 32 -0.50 -3.48 -16.00
CA GLU A 32 -0.28 -2.05 -15.81
C GLU A 32 0.78 -1.50 -16.78
N ARG A 33 1.11 -2.28 -17.83
CA ARG A 33 2.20 -1.99 -18.76
C ARG A 33 2.17 -0.57 -19.35
N THR A 34 0.97 -0.05 -19.63
CA THR A 34 0.76 1.31 -20.17
C THR A 34 0.87 2.41 -19.12
N ARG A 35 0.79 2.06 -17.83
CA ARG A 35 0.80 2.99 -16.70
C ARG A 35 2.16 3.09 -16.01
N ILE A 36 3.03 2.08 -16.18
CA ILE A 36 4.37 2.04 -15.57
C ILE A 36 5.18 3.30 -15.86
N GLU A 37 5.24 3.74 -17.12
CA GLU A 37 6.06 4.91 -17.48
C GLU A 37 5.60 6.17 -16.74
N ARG A 38 4.29 6.39 -16.68
CA ARG A 38 3.70 7.52 -15.95
C ARG A 38 3.91 7.40 -14.44
N ALA A 39 3.81 6.19 -13.90
CA ALA A 39 4.04 5.93 -12.49
C ALA A 39 5.51 6.22 -12.11
N LEU A 40 6.46 5.79 -12.94
CA LEU A 40 7.88 6.02 -12.74
C LEU A 40 8.25 7.50 -12.88
N ILE A 41 7.69 8.22 -13.86
CA ILE A 41 7.88 9.68 -13.96
C ILE A 41 7.40 10.36 -12.67
N LEU A 42 6.19 10.03 -12.20
CA LEU A 42 5.66 10.62 -10.98
C LEU A 42 6.50 10.30 -9.74
N LEU A 43 6.96 9.05 -9.60
CA LEU A 43 7.81 8.64 -8.48
C LEU A 43 9.17 9.36 -8.51
N PHE A 44 9.72 9.59 -9.70
CA PHE A 44 10.95 10.33 -9.88
C PHE A 44 10.79 11.83 -9.61
N ASP A 45 9.73 12.44 -10.13
CA ASP A 45 9.41 13.86 -9.86
C ASP A 45 9.18 14.13 -8.37
N GLN A 46 8.80 13.10 -7.62
CA GLN A 46 8.65 13.13 -6.15
C GLN A 46 9.91 12.72 -5.40
N GLU A 47 11.03 12.53 -6.10
CA GLU A 47 12.33 12.16 -5.54
C GLU A 47 12.30 10.83 -4.75
N LEU A 48 11.37 9.93 -5.05
CA LEU A 48 11.21 8.64 -4.35
C LEU A 48 12.04 7.51 -4.99
N ILE A 49 12.42 7.68 -6.25
CA ILE A 49 13.26 6.74 -6.99
C ILE A 49 14.38 7.50 -7.67
N ILE A 50 15.45 6.78 -7.97
CA ILE A 50 16.62 7.29 -8.69
C ILE A 50 16.73 6.53 -10.00
N PHE A 51 17.02 7.25 -11.09
CA PHE A 51 17.45 6.66 -12.36
C PHE A 51 18.97 6.71 -12.47
N THR A 52 19.56 5.58 -12.83
CA THR A 52 21.00 5.40 -12.95
C THR A 52 21.32 4.49 -14.14
N VAL A 53 22.52 4.58 -14.70
CA VAL A 53 23.03 3.56 -15.62
C VAL A 53 23.84 2.49 -14.89
N ALA A 54 24.14 2.71 -13.61
CA ALA A 54 24.77 1.73 -12.74
C ALA A 54 23.91 0.49 -12.58
N ARG A 55 24.57 -0.66 -12.38
CA ARG A 55 23.90 -1.95 -12.18
C ARG A 55 23.98 -2.46 -10.75
N ASN A 56 24.71 -1.76 -9.90
CA ASN A 56 24.93 -2.07 -8.49
C ASN A 56 25.43 -0.81 -7.74
N ASP A 57 25.50 -0.92 -6.41
CA ASP A 57 25.91 0.18 -5.53
C ASP A 57 27.36 0.62 -5.77
N ASP A 58 28.27 -0.31 -6.04
CA ASP A 58 29.69 0.00 -6.27
C ASP A 58 29.86 0.96 -7.45
N ILE A 59 29.22 0.65 -8.58
CA ILE A 59 29.27 1.48 -9.80
C ILE A 59 28.53 2.81 -9.56
N TYR A 60 27.41 2.78 -8.83
CA TYR A 60 26.64 3.98 -8.56
C TYR A 60 27.45 4.99 -7.73
N GLU A 61 28.08 4.56 -6.64
CA GLU A 61 28.87 5.45 -5.78
C GLU A 61 30.08 6.04 -6.50
N GLU A 62 30.67 5.31 -7.45
CA GLU A 62 31.77 5.79 -8.30
C GLU A 62 31.34 6.87 -9.31
N HIS A 63 30.10 6.82 -9.81
CA HIS A 63 29.64 7.62 -10.95
C HIS A 63 28.44 8.54 -10.68
N LYS A 64 27.93 8.61 -9.44
CA LYS A 64 26.70 9.36 -9.10
C LYS A 64 26.72 10.85 -9.50
N GLU A 65 27.88 11.49 -9.55
CA GLU A 65 28.01 12.91 -9.95
C GLU A 65 27.74 13.13 -11.45
N GLU A 66 27.92 12.11 -12.29
CA GLU A 66 27.78 12.18 -13.74
C GLU A 66 26.32 11.98 -14.22
N GLU A 67 25.49 11.31 -13.41
CA GLU A 67 24.14 10.89 -13.80
C GLU A 67 23.04 11.92 -13.54
N ALA A 68 23.26 12.86 -12.60
CA ALA A 68 22.33 13.92 -12.24
C ALA A 68 21.94 14.85 -13.41
N SER A 69 22.70 14.81 -14.52
CA SER A 69 22.50 15.65 -15.71
C SER A 69 21.54 15.06 -16.76
N ALA A 70 21.10 13.79 -16.66
CA ALA A 70 20.48 13.07 -17.78
C ALA A 70 18.95 12.82 -17.64
N ALA A 71 18.33 13.32 -16.57
CA ALA A 71 16.97 12.97 -16.14
C ALA A 71 15.79 13.42 -17.04
N HIS A 72 16.04 13.93 -18.25
CA HIS A 72 14.98 14.43 -19.15
C HIS A 72 14.65 13.49 -20.32
N LEU A 73 15.02 12.22 -20.23
CA LEU A 73 14.89 11.30 -21.35
C LEU A 73 13.50 10.66 -21.41
N GLN A 74 12.73 11.14 -22.38
CA GLN A 74 11.39 10.71 -22.82
C GLN A 74 11.27 9.23 -23.25
N SER A 75 12.20 8.36 -22.87
CA SER A 75 12.14 6.93 -23.14
C SER A 75 12.86 6.18 -22.04
N PHE A 76 12.15 5.28 -21.37
CA PHE A 76 12.69 4.29 -20.44
C PHE A 76 13.55 3.27 -21.22
N ASP A 77 14.72 3.73 -21.66
CA ASP A 77 15.71 2.93 -22.35
C ASP A 77 16.08 1.72 -21.46
N PRO A 78 16.20 0.50 -22.01
CA PRO A 78 16.69 -0.66 -21.27
C PRO A 78 18.06 -0.48 -20.61
N VAL A 79 18.80 0.59 -20.87
CA VAL A 79 20.02 0.95 -20.13
C VAL A 79 19.72 1.51 -18.73
N TRP A 80 18.60 2.20 -18.54
CA TRP A 80 18.25 2.80 -17.25
C TRP A 80 17.88 1.76 -16.22
N ARG A 81 18.45 1.93 -15.03
CA ARG A 81 18.20 1.18 -13.80
C ARG A 81 17.54 2.09 -12.77
N ILE A 82 16.74 1.47 -11.92
CA ILE A 82 15.85 2.14 -11.00
C ILE A 82 16.04 1.50 -9.63
N PHE A 83 16.20 2.33 -8.61
CA PHE A 83 16.21 1.92 -7.22
C PHE A 83 15.58 3.00 -6.33
N LEU A 84 15.33 2.68 -5.07
CA LEU A 84 14.72 3.60 -4.12
C LEU A 84 15.71 4.67 -3.67
N SER A 85 15.25 5.93 -3.61
CA SER A 85 15.94 6.95 -2.84
C SER A 85 15.70 6.73 -1.34
N GLU A 86 16.43 7.45 -0.48
CA GLU A 86 16.15 7.49 0.96
C GLU A 86 14.69 7.92 1.25
N ALA A 87 14.20 8.92 0.53
CA ALA A 87 12.81 9.37 0.65
C ALA A 87 11.82 8.28 0.19
N GLY A 88 12.18 7.48 -0.81
CA GLY A 88 11.44 6.30 -1.25
C GLY A 88 11.29 5.25 -0.15
N TYR A 89 12.39 4.89 0.51
CA TYR A 89 12.36 3.97 1.65
C TYR A 89 11.48 4.48 2.79
N VAL A 90 11.65 5.75 3.18
CA VAL A 90 10.85 6.37 4.25
C VAL A 90 9.37 6.41 3.88
N SER A 91 9.04 6.77 2.63
CA SER A 91 7.65 6.82 2.17
C SER A 91 6.99 5.45 2.13
N LEU A 92 7.73 4.41 1.73
CA LEU A 92 7.24 3.04 1.68
C LEU A 92 6.97 2.50 3.10
N GLU A 93 7.88 2.75 4.03
CA GLU A 93 7.72 2.33 5.43
C GLU A 93 6.56 3.06 6.12
N ALA A 94 6.41 4.36 5.88
CA ALA A 94 5.26 5.12 6.37
C ALA A 94 3.93 4.54 5.87
N HIS A 95 3.84 4.18 4.59
CA HIS A 95 2.66 3.56 4.03
C HIS A 95 2.36 2.17 4.64
N ARG A 96 3.38 1.33 4.85
CA ARG A 96 3.20 0.03 5.53
C ARG A 96 2.59 0.21 6.91
N LYS A 97 3.12 1.16 7.68
CA LYS A 97 2.59 1.50 9.00
C LYS A 97 1.14 1.98 8.95
N GLU A 98 0.81 2.86 8.01
CA GLU A 98 -0.58 3.32 7.80
C GLU A 98 -1.52 2.14 7.46
N MET A 99 -1.07 1.20 6.64
CA MET A 99 -1.85 0.01 6.28
C MET A 99 -2.02 -0.96 7.44
N GLU A 100 -1.02 -1.11 8.29
CA GLU A 100 -1.12 -1.89 9.53
C GLU A 100 -2.15 -1.27 10.49
N GLU A 101 -2.07 0.05 10.72
CA GLU A 101 -3.01 0.78 11.56
C GLU A 101 -4.45 0.68 11.01
N PHE A 102 -4.61 0.82 9.69
CA PHE A 102 -5.91 0.67 9.04
C PHE A 102 -6.47 -0.75 9.21
N ASN A 103 -5.63 -1.77 9.08
CA ASN A 103 -6.05 -3.16 9.27
C ASN A 103 -6.48 -3.44 10.71
N VAL A 104 -5.77 -2.88 11.70
CA VAL A 104 -6.16 -2.97 13.11
C VAL A 104 -7.51 -2.31 13.35
N LEU A 105 -7.70 -1.06 12.89
CA LEU A 105 -8.96 -0.34 13.02
C LEU A 105 -10.14 -1.08 12.35
N LYS A 106 -9.89 -1.69 11.20
CA LYS A 106 -10.89 -2.50 10.48
C LYS A 106 -11.28 -3.73 11.31
N GLN A 107 -10.32 -4.43 11.91
CA GLN A 107 -10.60 -5.56 12.78
C GLN A 107 -11.37 -5.14 14.03
N GLU A 108 -10.99 -4.04 14.68
CA GLU A 108 -11.72 -3.50 15.83
C GLU A 108 -13.17 -3.15 15.47
N LEU A 109 -13.39 -2.55 14.31
CA LEU A 109 -14.73 -2.24 13.81
C LEU A 109 -15.55 -3.51 13.54
N GLU A 110 -14.95 -4.55 12.97
CA GLU A 110 -15.62 -5.84 12.76
C GLU A 110 -15.99 -6.51 14.09
N VAL A 111 -15.10 -6.47 15.08
CA VAL A 111 -15.36 -6.96 16.44
C VAL A 111 -16.48 -6.16 17.11
N ALA A 112 -16.45 -4.83 17.04
CA ALA A 112 -17.48 -3.95 17.59
C ALA A 112 -18.85 -4.21 16.93
N LYS A 113 -18.87 -4.39 15.60
CA LYS A 113 -20.09 -4.72 14.85
C LYS A 113 -20.66 -6.08 15.23
N ASN A 114 -19.79 -7.07 15.46
CA ASN A 114 -20.21 -8.40 15.91
C ASN A 114 -20.71 -8.38 17.36
N SER A 115 -20.07 -7.60 18.23
CA SER A 115 -20.52 -7.38 19.61
C SER A 115 -21.91 -6.71 19.65
N SER A 116 -22.12 -5.64 18.87
CA SER A 116 -23.41 -4.95 18.75
C SER A 116 -24.53 -5.87 18.24
N LYS A 117 -24.26 -6.70 17.22
CA LYS A 117 -25.22 -7.70 16.73
C LYS A 117 -25.58 -8.71 17.81
N SER A 118 -24.61 -9.16 18.61
CA SER A 118 -24.84 -10.11 19.70
C SER A 118 -25.63 -9.49 20.84
N ALA A 119 -25.30 -8.26 21.25
CA ALA A 119 -26.03 -7.52 22.28
C ALA A 119 -27.51 -7.32 21.91
N ASN A 120 -27.81 -6.96 20.66
CA ASN A 120 -29.19 -6.81 20.18
C ASN A 120 -29.97 -8.14 20.21
N LYS A 121 -29.32 -9.28 19.90
CA LYS A 121 -29.96 -10.60 20.00
C LYS A 121 -30.28 -10.97 21.45
N TYR A 122 -29.35 -10.74 22.38
CA TYR A 122 -29.58 -11.03 23.80
C TYR A 122 -30.65 -10.12 24.41
N SER A 123 -30.68 -8.84 24.03
CA SER A 123 -31.72 -7.90 24.48
C SER A 123 -33.12 -8.32 24.00
N LEU A 124 -33.25 -8.83 22.77
CA LEU A 124 -34.55 -9.30 22.25
C LEU A 124 -35.01 -10.56 22.98
N ILE A 125 -34.11 -11.50 23.25
CA ILE A 125 -34.42 -12.73 24.00
C ILE A 125 -34.87 -12.37 25.42
N ALA A 126 -34.14 -11.48 26.11
CA ALA A 126 -34.51 -11.03 27.44
C ALA A 126 -35.88 -10.35 27.47
N PHE A 127 -36.17 -9.48 26.48
CA PHE A 127 -37.48 -8.85 26.34
C PHE A 127 -38.61 -9.87 26.15
N LEU A 128 -38.41 -10.88 25.31
CA LEU A 128 -39.40 -11.95 25.09
C LEU A 128 -39.64 -12.78 26.36
N ILE A 129 -38.58 -13.10 27.12
CA ILE A 129 -38.71 -13.81 28.40
C ILE A 129 -39.51 -12.96 29.40
N SER A 130 -39.18 -11.67 29.54
CA SER A 130 -39.91 -10.77 30.44
C SER A 130 -41.37 -10.59 30.03
N LEU A 131 -41.67 -10.48 28.74
CA LEU A 131 -43.05 -10.38 28.23
C LEU A 131 -43.85 -11.65 28.50
N PHE A 132 -43.24 -12.82 28.32
CA PHE A 132 -43.90 -14.10 28.60
C PHE A 132 -44.20 -14.28 30.09
N ALA A 133 -43.28 -13.88 30.96
CA ALA A 133 -43.51 -13.89 32.41
C ALA A 133 -44.69 -12.99 32.82
N LEU A 134 -44.75 -11.76 32.28
CA LEU A 134 -45.86 -10.84 32.54
C LEU A 134 -47.21 -11.38 32.07
N LEU A 135 -47.27 -11.99 30.88
CA LEU A 135 -48.50 -12.57 30.34
C LEU A 135 -48.93 -13.81 31.15
N HIS A 136 -47.99 -14.65 31.57
CA HIS A 136 -48.28 -15.80 32.41
C HIS A 136 -48.90 -15.38 33.75
N ASP A 137 -48.32 -14.39 34.43
CA ASP A 137 -48.87 -13.86 35.68
C ASP A 137 -50.24 -13.20 35.50
N TYR A 138 -50.50 -12.57 34.36
CA TYR A 138 -51.78 -11.91 34.08
C TYR A 138 -52.92 -12.88 33.75
N PHE A 139 -52.62 -14.02 33.12
CA PHE A 139 -53.64 -15.01 32.71
C PHE A 139 -53.86 -16.14 33.72
N PHE A 140 -52.92 -16.37 34.63
CA PHE A 140 -53.01 -17.44 35.64
C PHE A 140 -53.12 -16.93 37.10
N SER A 141 -53.29 -15.62 37.31
CA SER A 141 -53.74 -15.01 38.58
C SER A 141 -55.25 -14.79 38.60
#